data_AF-A0A844GWX3-F1
#
_entry.id   AF-A0A844GWX3-F1
#
_cell.length_a   1.000
_cell.length_b   1.000
_cell.length_c   1.000
_cell.angle_alpha   90.00
_cell.angle_beta   90.00
_cell.angle_gamma   90.00
#
_symmetry.space_group_name_H-M   'P 1'
#
loop_
_entity.id
_entity.type
_entity.pdbx_description
1 polymer ?
#
loop_
_entity_poly.entity_id
_entity_poly.type
_entity_poly.pdbx_seq_one_letter_code
_entity_poly.pdbx_strand_id
1 'polypeptide(L)'
;MKEGIIPVILASVLLYYREEVGVYQDGTFVPVLGEEHFELLVKNPERYGVKYFAIEGLRGEIFKELETILSNSQLKDNSQVRNATLLSVVTPLYQFVKKLPRYTQQTKNLSKTALQILHSLQQTVEPDELLFSALPSACGLSSISFTSPPSQEVTQIFKTTLIKGLREINQAYDTLLNHCQSLLNTAFGVEGDKLRANLRLRGYNIKDKCVERSLKRFTQAIIDDSQNDSQWLSAVVMVIADKPAESWSDEDAIAFEVKLADIVRKFENLEAIQTEVNSQGIQEGVTARRITVTRDDGKETLRMVWIDDTREKEAEELVNQILTQLKGCDRKLREAVLAKLTEKILN
;
A
#
# COMPACT_ATOMS: atom_id res chain seq x y z
N MET A 1 43.88 -42.84 -7.54
CA MET A 1 44.32 -41.69 -6.70
C MET A 1 44.09 -42.04 -5.25
N LYS A 2 44.95 -41.63 -4.32
CA LYS A 2 44.67 -41.78 -2.87
C LYS A 2 43.51 -40.84 -2.51
N GLU A 3 42.52 -41.34 -1.78
CA GLU A 3 41.30 -40.60 -1.42
C GLU A 3 41.58 -39.26 -0.73
N GLY A 4 42.67 -39.16 0.05
CA GLY A 4 43.05 -37.93 0.76
C GLY A 4 43.47 -36.74 -0.12
N ILE A 5 43.69 -36.92 -1.43
CA ILE A 5 44.06 -35.82 -2.34
C ILE A 5 42.82 -35.10 -2.93
N ILE A 6 41.65 -35.77 -2.90
CA ILE A 6 40.41 -35.30 -3.51
C ILE A 6 39.96 -33.95 -2.91
N PRO A 7 39.94 -33.75 -1.57
CA PRO A 7 39.53 -32.46 -0.99
C PRO A 7 40.42 -31.29 -1.41
N VAL A 8 41.73 -31.53 -1.59
CA VAL A 8 42.71 -30.50 -1.98
C VAL A 8 42.50 -30.05 -3.42
N ILE A 9 42.25 -31.00 -4.33
CA ILE A 9 41.94 -30.70 -5.73
C ILE A 9 40.60 -29.98 -5.82
N LEU A 10 39.59 -30.45 -5.09
CA LEU A 10 38.27 -29.82 -5.06
C LEU A 10 38.34 -28.37 -4.55
N ALA A 11 39.10 -28.13 -3.47
CA ALA A 11 39.34 -26.77 -2.96
C ALA A 11 39.98 -25.88 -4.03
N SER A 12 40.99 -26.40 -4.72
CA SER A 12 41.72 -25.67 -5.75
C SER A 12 40.82 -25.31 -6.94
N VAL A 13 40.01 -26.27 -7.42
CA VAL A 13 39.05 -26.05 -8.51
C VAL A 13 37.98 -25.03 -8.11
N LEU A 14 37.40 -25.19 -6.92
CA LEU A 14 36.41 -24.25 -6.42
C LEU A 14 37.01 -22.84 -6.31
N LEU A 15 38.21 -22.68 -5.75
CA LEU A 15 38.87 -21.38 -5.61
C LEU A 15 39.22 -20.74 -6.97
N TYR A 16 39.67 -21.55 -7.94
CA TYR A 16 40.00 -21.06 -9.28
C TYR A 16 38.75 -20.58 -10.02
N TYR A 17 37.67 -21.38 -10.02
CA TYR A 17 36.40 -21.06 -10.69
C TYR A 17 35.41 -20.32 -9.79
N ARG A 18 35.89 -19.42 -8.92
CA ARG A 18 35.04 -18.76 -7.90
C ARG A 18 33.88 -17.92 -8.43
N GLU A 19 33.98 -17.41 -9.66
CA GLU A 19 32.93 -16.61 -10.31
C GLU A 19 31.99 -17.45 -11.17
N GLU A 20 32.41 -18.64 -11.59
CA GLU A 20 31.69 -19.50 -12.54
C GLU A 20 31.04 -20.71 -11.87
N VAL A 21 31.48 -21.05 -10.66
CA VAL A 21 31.01 -22.22 -9.91
C VAL A 21 30.40 -21.80 -8.58
N GLY A 22 29.09 -22.00 -8.47
CA GLY A 22 28.36 -21.83 -7.21
C GLY A 22 28.27 -23.13 -6.43
N VAL A 23 28.27 -22.99 -5.11
CA VAL A 23 28.17 -24.08 -4.14
C VAL A 23 26.83 -23.97 -3.44
N TYR A 24 26.14 -25.10 -3.27
CA TYR A 24 24.84 -25.18 -2.64
C TYR A 24 24.90 -26.21 -1.52
N GLN A 25 24.24 -25.94 -0.39
CA GLN A 25 24.09 -26.85 0.73
C GLN A 25 22.61 -27.09 0.96
N ASP A 26 22.15 -28.35 0.86
CA ASP A 26 20.74 -28.72 0.97
C ASP A 26 19.81 -27.85 0.08
N GLY A 27 20.29 -27.51 -1.14
CA GLY A 27 19.58 -26.66 -2.10
C GLY A 27 19.69 -25.15 -1.86
N THR A 28 20.39 -24.70 -0.81
CA THR A 28 20.60 -23.27 -0.52
C THR A 28 21.96 -22.80 -1.02
N PHE A 29 22.00 -21.69 -1.75
CA PHE A 29 23.26 -21.10 -2.25
C PHE A 29 24.18 -20.64 -1.10
N VAL A 30 25.46 -21.01 -1.16
CA VAL A 30 26.50 -20.70 -0.16
C VAL A 30 27.44 -19.62 -0.72
N PRO A 31 27.23 -18.33 -0.40
CA PRO A 31 28.02 -17.22 -0.94
C PRO A 31 29.44 -17.15 -0.36
N VAL A 32 29.64 -17.58 0.88
CA VAL A 32 30.94 -17.58 1.56
C VAL A 32 31.24 -19.00 2.01
N LEU A 33 32.26 -19.60 1.40
CA LEU A 33 32.68 -20.96 1.71
C LEU A 33 33.71 -20.93 2.84
N GLY A 34 33.23 -21.02 4.08
CA GLY A 34 34.06 -21.05 5.30
C GLY A 34 34.68 -22.43 5.59
N GLU A 35 35.53 -22.49 6.62
CA GLU A 35 36.17 -23.74 7.07
C GLU A 35 35.13 -24.78 7.49
N GLU A 36 34.06 -24.37 8.20
CA GLU A 36 33.00 -25.30 8.61
C GLU A 36 32.28 -25.95 7.43
N HIS A 37 32.11 -25.22 6.33
CA HIS A 37 31.49 -25.74 5.12
C HIS A 37 32.40 -26.76 4.44
N PHE A 38 33.71 -26.53 4.45
CA PHE A 38 34.68 -27.44 3.86
C PHE A 38 34.81 -28.74 4.66
N GLU A 39 34.79 -28.66 5.99
CA GLU A 39 34.74 -29.85 6.83
C GLU A 39 33.48 -30.68 6.60
N LEU A 40 32.32 -30.03 6.53
CA LEU A 40 31.04 -30.69 6.30
C LEU A 40 30.94 -31.28 4.90
N LEU A 41 31.48 -30.61 3.89
CA LEU A 41 31.53 -31.09 2.51
C LEU A 41 32.42 -32.31 2.34
N VAL A 42 33.52 -32.42 3.10
CA VAL A 42 34.35 -33.63 3.13
C VAL A 42 33.67 -34.77 3.90
N LYS A 43 32.97 -34.47 4.99
CA LYS A 43 32.28 -35.47 5.83
C LYS A 43 30.98 -36.00 5.20
N ASN A 44 30.21 -35.14 4.54
CA ASN A 44 28.87 -35.41 3.99
C ASN A 44 28.72 -34.76 2.59
N PRO A 45 29.46 -35.22 1.57
CA PRO A 45 29.46 -34.61 0.24
C PRO A 45 28.07 -34.62 -0.44
N GLU A 46 27.22 -35.59 -0.12
CA GLU A 46 25.86 -35.73 -0.67
C GLU A 46 24.92 -34.55 -0.35
N ARG A 47 25.24 -33.75 0.69
CA ARG A 47 24.48 -32.55 1.04
C ARG A 47 24.88 -31.33 0.22
N TYR A 48 25.97 -31.41 -0.53
CA TYR A 48 26.49 -30.30 -1.30
C TYR A 48 26.28 -30.51 -2.81
N GLY A 49 25.73 -29.47 -3.44
CA GLY A 49 25.61 -29.36 -4.89
C GLY A 49 26.62 -28.36 -5.44
N VAL A 50 27.14 -28.65 -6.64
CA VAL A 50 28.00 -27.71 -7.38
C VAL A 50 27.34 -27.45 -8.73
N LYS A 51 27.13 -26.18 -9.05
CA LYS A 51 26.50 -25.76 -10.31
C LYS A 51 27.47 -24.87 -11.07
N TYR A 52 27.73 -25.23 -12.31
CA TYR A 52 28.50 -24.40 -13.23
C TYR A 52 27.56 -23.42 -13.93
N PHE A 53 27.82 -22.14 -13.77
CA PHE A 53 27.14 -21.06 -14.46
C PHE A 53 28.17 -20.07 -14.98
N ALA A 54 28.67 -20.34 -16.18
CA ALA A 54 29.43 -19.35 -16.92
C ALA A 54 28.54 -18.17 -17.31
N ILE A 55 28.95 -16.96 -16.92
CA ILE A 55 28.38 -15.70 -17.41
C ILE A 55 29.10 -15.37 -18.72
N GLU A 56 28.88 -16.22 -19.73
CA GLU A 56 29.50 -16.10 -21.05
C GLU A 56 28.44 -15.95 -22.14
N GLY A 57 28.84 -15.33 -23.25
CA GLY A 57 27.93 -14.99 -24.35
C GLY A 57 26.79 -14.07 -23.90
N LEU A 58 25.57 -14.44 -24.27
CA LEU A 58 24.36 -13.66 -24.00
C LEU A 58 24.11 -13.39 -22.51
N ARG A 59 24.37 -14.36 -21.63
CA ARG A 59 24.21 -14.16 -20.18
C ARG A 59 25.08 -13.02 -19.69
N GLY A 60 26.27 -12.85 -20.27
CA GLY A 60 27.17 -11.73 -19.99
C GLY A 60 26.70 -10.39 -20.54
N GLU A 61 26.05 -10.34 -21.71
CA GLU A 61 25.49 -9.08 -22.25
C GLU A 61 24.31 -8.59 -21.40
N ILE A 62 23.36 -9.47 -21.10
CA ILE A 62 22.21 -9.18 -20.24
C ILE A 62 22.70 -8.78 -18.84
N PHE A 63 23.67 -9.52 -18.31
CA PHE A 63 24.24 -9.24 -17.01
C PHE A 63 24.89 -7.85 -16.96
N LYS A 64 25.73 -7.48 -17.94
CA LYS A 64 26.37 -6.15 -18.00
C LYS A 64 25.35 -5.03 -18.09
N GLU A 65 24.28 -5.22 -18.86
CA GLU A 65 23.23 -4.21 -18.97
C GLU A 65 22.43 -4.06 -17.68
N LEU A 66 22.11 -5.17 -17.00
CA LEU A 66 21.45 -5.14 -15.69
C LEU A 66 22.36 -4.54 -14.62
N GLU A 67 23.65 -4.83 -14.66
CA GLU A 67 24.68 -4.22 -13.80
C GLU A 67 24.67 -2.70 -13.94
N THR A 68 24.66 -2.17 -15.17
CA THR A 68 24.60 -0.71 -15.38
C THR A 68 23.34 -0.03 -14.84
N ILE A 69 22.24 -0.78 -14.66
CA ILE A 69 20.95 -0.22 -14.21
C ILE A 69 20.76 -0.42 -12.70
N LEU A 70 21.18 -1.56 -12.17
CA LEU A 70 20.82 -2.04 -10.84
C LEU A 70 21.98 -1.98 -9.85
N SER A 71 23.23 -1.88 -10.32
CA SER A 71 24.39 -1.90 -9.43
C SER A 71 24.54 -0.58 -8.70
N ASN A 72 24.31 -0.63 -7.39
CA ASN A 72 24.90 0.30 -6.45
C ASN A 72 26.37 -0.08 -6.28
N SER A 73 27.27 0.87 -6.50
CA SER A 73 28.73 0.75 -6.56
C SER A 73 29.42 0.27 -5.26
N GLN A 74 28.68 -0.28 -4.30
CA GLN A 74 29.12 -0.59 -2.94
C GLN A 74 29.57 -2.04 -2.73
N LEU A 75 29.31 -2.97 -3.65
CA LEU A 75 29.82 -4.35 -3.58
C LEU A 75 31.22 -4.47 -4.22
N LYS A 76 32.07 -3.47 -4.03
CA LYS A 76 33.47 -3.54 -4.48
C LYS A 76 34.27 -4.44 -3.54
N ASP A 77 34.80 -5.52 -4.10
CA ASP A 77 35.92 -6.31 -3.60
C ASP A 77 35.81 -6.89 -2.18
N ASN A 78 34.76 -7.68 -1.91
CA ASN A 78 34.90 -8.73 -0.89
C ASN A 78 35.50 -9.98 -1.53
N SER A 79 36.83 -10.10 -1.44
CA SER A 79 37.61 -11.22 -2.00
C SER A 79 37.20 -12.62 -1.52
N GLN A 80 36.37 -12.69 -0.46
CA GLN A 80 35.85 -13.91 0.15
C GLN A 80 34.49 -14.38 -0.40
N VAL A 81 33.78 -13.54 -1.16
CA VAL A 81 32.43 -13.85 -1.66
C VAL A 81 32.54 -14.52 -3.03
N ARG A 82 31.87 -15.67 -3.19
CA ARG A 82 31.74 -16.38 -4.48
C ARG A 82 30.68 -15.73 -5.35
N ASN A 83 30.90 -15.82 -6.66
CA ASN A 83 29.99 -15.28 -7.68
C ASN A 83 29.59 -13.82 -7.37
N ALA A 84 30.58 -13.03 -6.92
CA ALA A 84 30.35 -11.65 -6.48
C ALA A 84 29.73 -10.81 -7.58
N THR A 85 30.08 -11.12 -8.84
CA THR A 85 29.47 -10.56 -10.04
C THR A 85 27.97 -10.87 -10.07
N LEU A 86 27.55 -12.13 -10.06
CA LEU A 86 26.12 -12.50 -10.06
C LEU A 86 25.34 -11.84 -8.91
N LEU A 87 25.91 -11.88 -7.71
CA LEU A 87 25.30 -11.29 -6.51
C LEU A 87 25.20 -9.77 -6.59
N SER A 88 26.06 -9.08 -7.35
CA SER A 88 26.01 -7.62 -7.50
C SER A 88 24.74 -7.14 -8.20
N VAL A 89 24.15 -7.97 -9.06
CA VAL A 89 22.91 -7.67 -9.80
C VAL A 89 21.69 -8.21 -9.06
N VAL A 90 21.79 -9.40 -8.48
CA VAL A 90 20.66 -10.06 -7.81
C VAL A 90 20.36 -9.46 -6.43
N THR A 91 21.38 -9.07 -5.67
CA THR A 91 21.20 -8.50 -4.32
C THR A 91 20.35 -7.22 -4.32
N PRO A 92 20.58 -6.23 -5.21
CA PRO A 92 19.70 -5.07 -5.35
C PRO A 92 18.25 -5.42 -5.64
N LEU A 93 17.97 -6.48 -6.40
CA LEU A 93 16.61 -6.91 -6.72
C LEU A 93 15.89 -7.47 -5.48
N TYR A 94 16.56 -8.30 -4.68
CA TYR A 94 16.00 -8.76 -3.40
C TYR A 94 15.83 -7.61 -2.40
N GLN A 95 16.79 -6.68 -2.34
CA GLN A 95 16.68 -5.48 -1.50
C GLN A 95 15.53 -4.57 -1.95
N PHE A 96 15.30 -4.46 -3.26
CA PHE A 96 14.17 -3.73 -3.82
C PHE A 96 12.86 -4.30 -3.28
N VAL A 97 12.62 -5.61 -3.40
CA VAL A 97 11.40 -6.24 -2.88
C VAL A 97 11.25 -6.07 -1.37
N LYS A 98 12.34 -6.22 -0.60
CA LYS A 98 12.32 -6.03 0.86
C LYS A 98 11.94 -4.61 1.28
N LYS A 99 12.25 -3.59 0.47
CA LYS A 99 11.92 -2.19 0.73
C LYS A 99 10.50 -1.81 0.30
N LEU A 100 9.82 -2.65 -0.49
CA LEU A 100 8.46 -2.36 -0.95
C LEU A 100 7.49 -2.34 0.24
N PRO A 101 6.51 -1.41 0.24
CA PRO A 101 5.39 -1.46 1.17
C PRO A 101 4.66 -2.80 1.11
N ARG A 102 4.07 -3.21 2.23
CA ARG A 102 3.30 -4.47 2.30
C ARG A 102 2.15 -4.48 1.30
N TYR A 103 1.51 -3.34 1.03
CA TYR A 103 0.50 -3.19 -0.01
C TYR A 103 1.03 -3.64 -1.38
N THR A 104 2.16 -3.08 -1.82
CA THR A 104 2.78 -3.41 -3.11
C THR A 104 3.15 -4.90 -3.19
N GLN A 105 3.55 -5.51 -2.08
CA GLN A 105 3.91 -6.94 -2.06
C GLN A 105 2.73 -7.89 -2.25
N GLN A 106 1.49 -7.45 -1.97
CA GLN A 106 0.30 -8.31 -1.96
C GLN A 106 -0.80 -7.87 -2.94
N THR A 107 -0.68 -6.69 -3.54
CA THR A 107 -1.68 -6.16 -4.48
C THR A 107 -1.75 -6.97 -5.77
N LYS A 108 -2.96 -7.07 -6.33
CA LYS A 108 -3.26 -7.63 -7.64
C LYS A 108 -3.49 -6.56 -8.70
N ASN A 109 -3.43 -5.27 -8.33
CA ASN A 109 -3.64 -4.13 -9.21
C ASN A 109 -2.37 -3.73 -9.98
N LEU A 110 -1.71 -4.74 -10.56
CA LEU A 110 -0.52 -4.59 -11.39
C LEU A 110 -0.73 -5.33 -12.71
N SER A 111 0.02 -4.97 -13.74
CA SER A 111 0.03 -5.71 -14.99
C SER A 111 0.43 -7.16 -14.76
N LYS A 112 -0.07 -8.07 -15.61
CA LYS A 112 0.23 -9.51 -15.51
C LYS A 112 1.74 -9.78 -15.45
N THR A 113 2.52 -9.04 -16.25
CA THR A 113 3.98 -9.13 -16.29
C THR A 113 4.61 -8.63 -14.99
N ALA A 114 4.17 -7.49 -14.45
CA ALA A 114 4.67 -6.97 -13.17
C ALA A 114 4.36 -7.93 -11.99
N LEU A 115 3.16 -8.52 -11.96
CA LEU A 115 2.80 -9.53 -10.96
C LEU A 115 3.70 -10.76 -11.03
N GLN A 116 3.98 -11.26 -12.24
CA GLN A 116 4.88 -12.39 -12.42
C GLN A 116 6.32 -12.04 -12.00
N ILE A 117 6.81 -10.84 -12.32
CA ILE A 117 8.14 -10.37 -11.88
C ILE A 117 8.20 -10.31 -10.35
N LEU A 118 7.21 -9.69 -9.71
CA LEU A 118 7.15 -9.59 -8.24
C LEU A 118 7.15 -10.98 -7.58
N HIS A 119 6.33 -11.89 -8.11
CA HIS A 119 6.23 -13.27 -7.62
C HIS A 119 7.56 -14.04 -7.78
N SER A 120 8.21 -13.94 -8.95
CA SER A 120 9.54 -14.53 -9.18
C SER A 120 10.57 -14.00 -8.19
N LEU A 121 10.56 -12.69 -7.90
CA LEU A 121 11.48 -12.08 -6.93
C LEU A 121 11.19 -12.47 -5.46
N GLN A 122 9.94 -12.81 -5.13
CA GLN A 122 9.55 -13.23 -3.78
C GLN A 122 9.82 -14.72 -3.51
N GLN A 123 9.70 -15.57 -4.52
CA GLN A 123 9.77 -17.03 -4.34
C GLN A 123 11.11 -17.66 -4.72
N THR A 124 11.83 -17.09 -5.69
CA THR A 124 13.06 -17.72 -6.18
C THR A 124 14.19 -17.48 -5.19
N VAL A 125 14.75 -18.56 -4.65
CA VAL A 125 15.86 -18.51 -3.68
C VAL A 125 17.22 -18.56 -4.40
N GLU A 126 17.32 -19.27 -5.52
CA GLU A 126 18.56 -19.42 -6.29
C GLU A 126 18.84 -18.18 -7.17
N PRO A 127 19.98 -17.47 -6.98
CA PRO A 127 20.30 -16.26 -7.74
C PRO A 127 20.40 -16.47 -9.26
N ASP A 128 20.93 -17.62 -9.69
CA ASP A 128 21.10 -17.95 -11.10
C ASP A 128 19.77 -18.35 -11.75
N GLU A 129 18.93 -19.11 -11.04
CA GLU A 129 17.58 -19.46 -11.49
C GLU A 129 16.73 -18.19 -11.64
N LEU A 130 16.83 -17.27 -10.69
CA LEU A 130 16.11 -16.00 -10.74
C LEU A 130 16.43 -15.24 -12.02
N LEU A 131 17.72 -15.05 -12.31
CA LEU A 131 18.18 -14.19 -13.39
C LEU A 131 17.95 -14.80 -14.77
N PHE A 132 18.17 -16.11 -14.92
CA PHE A 132 18.20 -16.76 -16.23
C PHE A 132 16.97 -17.60 -16.56
N SER A 133 16.12 -17.90 -15.58
CA SER A 133 14.89 -18.69 -15.77
C SER A 133 13.66 -17.91 -15.33
N ALA A 134 13.57 -17.54 -14.05
CA ALA A 134 12.34 -17.03 -13.45
C ALA A 134 11.97 -15.62 -13.96
N LEU A 135 12.94 -14.71 -14.11
CA LEU A 135 12.69 -13.37 -14.64
C LEU A 135 12.39 -13.37 -16.15
N PRO A 136 13.15 -14.07 -17.02
CA PRO A 136 12.80 -14.20 -18.43
C PRO A 136 11.41 -14.79 -18.63
N SER A 137 11.06 -15.85 -17.89
CA SER A 137 9.73 -16.46 -17.94
C SER A 137 8.63 -15.49 -17.50
N ALA A 138 8.86 -14.72 -16.43
CA ALA A 138 7.93 -13.67 -15.97
C ALA A 138 7.76 -12.54 -16.99
N CYS A 139 8.76 -12.27 -17.83
CA CYS A 139 8.66 -11.33 -18.94
C CYS A 139 8.02 -11.93 -20.20
N GLY A 140 7.57 -13.20 -20.17
CA GLY A 140 6.97 -13.89 -21.32
C GLY A 140 7.99 -14.42 -22.33
N LEU A 141 9.26 -14.53 -21.94
CA LEU A 141 10.34 -15.07 -22.77
C LEU A 141 10.69 -16.49 -22.36
N SER A 142 11.28 -17.26 -23.27
CA SER A 142 11.84 -18.57 -22.94
C SER A 142 13.04 -18.43 -22.00
N SER A 143 13.27 -19.43 -21.15
CA SER A 143 14.44 -19.48 -20.26
C SER A 143 15.73 -19.32 -21.07
N ILE A 144 16.67 -18.55 -20.54
CA ILE A 144 17.94 -18.26 -21.20
C ILE A 144 18.86 -19.47 -21.05
N SER A 145 18.82 -20.37 -22.02
CA SER A 145 19.67 -21.57 -22.07
C SER A 145 21.07 -21.28 -22.63
N PHE A 146 22.03 -22.13 -22.27
CA PHE A 146 23.43 -22.05 -22.71
C PHE A 146 23.65 -22.25 -24.23
N THR A 147 22.66 -22.81 -24.94
CA THR A 147 22.90 -23.47 -26.24
C THR A 147 22.33 -22.75 -27.46
N SER A 148 21.60 -21.65 -27.30
CA SER A 148 20.99 -20.93 -28.43
C SER A 148 21.25 -19.43 -28.31
N PRO A 149 21.79 -18.76 -29.34
CA PRO A 149 21.93 -17.31 -29.34
C PRO A 149 20.55 -16.69 -29.56
N PRO A 150 20.02 -15.87 -28.63
CA PRO A 150 18.95 -14.94 -28.97
C PRO A 150 19.52 -13.80 -29.80
N SER A 151 18.71 -13.29 -30.73
CA SER A 151 19.01 -12.02 -31.39
C SER A 151 19.14 -10.92 -30.33
N GLN A 152 19.99 -9.91 -30.58
CA GLN A 152 20.11 -8.71 -29.74
C GLN A 152 18.74 -8.09 -29.39
N GLU A 153 17.76 -8.28 -30.28
CA GLU A 153 16.36 -7.90 -30.10
C GLU A 153 15.72 -8.54 -28.85
N VAL A 154 15.94 -9.83 -28.58
CA VAL A 154 15.37 -10.52 -27.41
C VAL A 154 15.93 -9.94 -26.11
N THR A 155 17.23 -9.63 -26.07
CA THR A 155 17.88 -8.97 -24.93
C THR A 155 17.28 -7.60 -24.66
N GLN A 156 17.08 -6.79 -25.70
CA GLN A 156 16.48 -5.46 -25.55
C GLN A 156 15.02 -5.53 -25.13
N ILE A 157 14.25 -6.51 -25.63
CA ILE A 157 12.86 -6.75 -25.22
C ILE A 157 12.81 -7.16 -23.75
N PHE A 158 13.66 -8.10 -23.32
CA PHE A 158 13.73 -8.54 -21.92
C PHE A 158 13.99 -7.36 -20.98
N LYS A 159 15.03 -6.58 -21.28
CA LYS A 159 15.41 -5.40 -20.50
C LYS A 159 14.30 -4.38 -20.40
N THR A 160 13.73 -4.00 -21.55
CA THR A 160 12.67 -2.98 -21.59
C THR A 160 11.46 -3.43 -20.79
N THR A 161 11.10 -4.70 -20.89
CA THR A 161 9.98 -5.31 -20.17
C THR A 161 10.24 -5.38 -18.67
N LEU A 162 11.44 -5.80 -18.26
CA LEU A 162 11.84 -5.89 -16.86
C LEU A 162 11.88 -4.51 -16.20
N ILE A 163 12.53 -3.52 -16.83
CA ILE A 163 12.59 -2.14 -16.30
C ILE A 163 11.17 -1.56 -16.17
N LYS A 164 10.32 -1.78 -17.17
CA LYS A 164 8.93 -1.32 -17.13
C LYS A 164 8.18 -1.98 -15.97
N GLY A 165 8.31 -3.29 -15.79
CA GLY A 165 7.69 -4.01 -14.68
C GLY A 165 8.19 -3.57 -13.32
N LEU A 166 9.51 -3.39 -13.13
CA LEU A 166 10.09 -2.90 -11.88
C LEU A 166 9.63 -1.46 -11.56
N ARG A 167 9.55 -0.59 -12.56
CA ARG A 167 9.01 0.77 -12.39
C ARG A 167 7.55 0.75 -11.98
N GLU A 168 6.73 -0.09 -12.61
CA GLU A 168 5.33 -0.25 -12.28
C GLU A 168 5.15 -0.74 -10.84
N ILE A 169 5.91 -1.76 -10.42
CA ILE A 169 5.92 -2.24 -9.02
C ILE A 169 6.33 -1.11 -8.07
N ASN A 170 7.39 -0.36 -8.39
CA ASN A 170 7.84 0.74 -7.54
C ASN A 170 6.78 1.86 -7.40
N GLN A 171 6.02 2.13 -8.44
CA GLN A 171 4.98 3.17 -8.48
C GLN A 171 3.62 2.71 -7.96
N ALA A 172 3.45 1.43 -7.62
CA ALA A 172 2.16 0.88 -7.20
C ALA A 172 1.57 1.62 -5.98
N TYR A 173 2.42 1.92 -4.99
CA TYR A 173 2.00 2.61 -3.78
C TYR A 173 1.64 4.08 -4.05
N ASP A 174 2.45 4.78 -4.85
CA ASP A 174 2.14 6.16 -5.26
C ASP A 174 0.84 6.22 -6.06
N THR A 175 0.58 5.21 -6.90
CA THR A 175 -0.66 5.09 -7.66
C THR A 175 -1.87 4.90 -6.75
N LEU A 176 -1.75 4.09 -5.69
CA LEU A 176 -2.78 3.95 -4.66
C LEU A 176 -3.06 5.30 -3.98
N LEU A 177 -2.02 6.02 -3.55
CA LEU A 177 -2.20 7.32 -2.89
C LEU A 177 -2.85 8.36 -3.83
N ASN A 178 -2.43 8.41 -5.10
CA ASN A 178 -3.03 9.28 -6.10
C ASN A 178 -4.51 8.94 -6.34
N HIS A 179 -4.87 7.65 -6.32
CA HIS A 179 -6.26 7.22 -6.39
C HIS A 179 -7.05 7.70 -5.17
N CYS A 180 -6.54 7.53 -3.95
CA CYS A 180 -7.16 8.06 -2.74
C CYS A 180 -7.32 9.59 -2.78
N GLN A 181 -6.33 10.32 -3.30
CA GLN A 181 -6.41 11.76 -3.50
C GLN A 181 -7.51 12.14 -4.50
N SER A 182 -7.66 11.39 -5.61
CA SER A 182 -8.73 11.61 -6.58
C SER A 182 -10.11 11.36 -5.96
N LEU A 183 -10.25 10.34 -5.12
CA LEU A 183 -11.47 10.07 -4.37
C LEU A 183 -11.80 11.21 -3.40
N LEU A 184 -10.81 11.72 -2.67
CA LEU A 184 -10.96 12.89 -1.80
C LEU A 184 -11.38 14.14 -2.58
N ASN A 185 -10.72 14.43 -3.71
CA ASN A 185 -11.08 15.53 -4.60
C ASN A 185 -12.54 15.45 -5.05
N THR A 186 -12.96 14.26 -5.50
CA THR A 186 -14.34 14.02 -5.93
C THR A 186 -15.33 14.20 -4.79
N ALA A 187 -15.03 13.62 -3.63
CA ALA A 187 -15.92 13.64 -2.48
C ALA A 187 -16.11 15.05 -1.89
N PHE A 188 -15.08 15.90 -1.94
CA PHE A 188 -15.15 17.27 -1.44
C PHE A 188 -15.40 18.31 -2.54
N GLY A 189 -15.59 17.91 -3.80
CA GLY A 189 -15.84 18.80 -4.94
C GLY A 189 -14.67 19.74 -5.25
N VAL A 190 -13.43 19.29 -5.06
CA VAL A 190 -12.22 20.10 -5.28
C VAL A 190 -11.53 19.69 -6.57
N GLU A 191 -11.23 20.67 -7.42
CA GLU A 191 -10.50 20.47 -8.67
C GLU A 191 -8.99 20.69 -8.50
N GLY A 192 -8.19 19.80 -9.09
CA GLY A 192 -6.73 19.89 -9.16
C GLY A 192 -6.02 19.69 -7.81
N ASP A 193 -4.85 20.31 -7.68
CA ASP A 193 -3.96 20.15 -6.51
C ASP A 193 -4.31 21.08 -5.33
N LYS A 194 -5.55 21.58 -5.28
CA LYS A 194 -6.01 22.51 -4.24
C LYS A 194 -6.63 21.82 -3.03
N LEU A 195 -6.66 20.48 -3.02
CA LEU A 195 -7.29 19.68 -1.96
C LEU A 195 -6.84 20.10 -0.57
N ARG A 196 -5.52 20.15 -0.35
CA ARG A 196 -4.92 20.47 0.96
C ARG A 196 -5.34 21.83 1.46
N ALA A 197 -5.21 22.87 0.62
CA ALA A 197 -5.59 24.23 0.99
C ALA A 197 -7.10 24.36 1.28
N ASN A 198 -7.94 23.70 0.46
CA ASN A 198 -9.39 23.72 0.63
C ASN A 198 -9.82 23.04 1.94
N LEU A 199 -9.37 21.80 2.17
CA LEU A 199 -9.67 21.05 3.38
C LEU A 199 -9.16 21.73 4.64
N ARG A 200 -7.98 22.36 4.57
CA ARG A 200 -7.42 23.09 5.71
C ARG A 200 -8.29 24.28 6.11
N LEU A 201 -8.74 25.09 5.14
CA LEU A 201 -9.62 26.24 5.40
C LEU A 201 -10.97 25.78 5.99
N ARG A 202 -11.58 24.76 5.39
CA ARG A 202 -12.84 24.15 5.89
C ARG A 202 -12.67 23.54 7.28
N GLY A 203 -11.54 22.86 7.51
CA GLY A 203 -11.20 22.24 8.79
C GLY A 203 -11.04 23.24 9.93
N TYR A 204 -10.41 24.40 9.68
CA TYR A 204 -10.29 25.48 10.69
C TYR A 204 -11.64 26.02 11.16
N ASN A 205 -12.66 26.04 10.29
CA ASN A 205 -14.00 26.52 10.64
C ASN A 205 -14.71 25.59 11.64
N ILE A 206 -14.43 24.29 11.63
CA ILE A 206 -15.16 23.30 12.44
C ILE A 206 -14.35 22.71 13.61
N LYS A 207 -13.03 22.95 13.69
CA LYS A 207 -12.12 22.26 14.62
C LYS A 207 -12.54 22.31 16.09
N ASP A 208 -13.08 23.45 16.55
CA ASP A 208 -13.37 23.69 17.97
C ASP A 208 -14.75 23.14 18.37
N LYS A 209 -15.56 22.71 17.40
CA LYS A 209 -16.89 22.14 17.59
C LYS A 209 -16.93 20.63 17.38
N CYS A 210 -15.81 20.04 16.96
CA CYS A 210 -15.73 18.63 16.63
C CYS A 210 -15.53 17.74 17.88
N VAL A 211 -16.60 17.09 18.33
CA VAL A 211 -16.59 16.20 19.51
C VAL A 211 -16.46 14.72 19.13
N GLU A 212 -17.05 14.33 17.99
CA GLU A 212 -16.99 12.95 17.51
C GLU A 212 -15.54 12.57 17.18
N ARG A 213 -15.08 11.42 17.71
CA ARG A 213 -13.65 11.08 17.71
C ARG A 213 -13.08 10.91 16.31
N SER A 214 -13.81 10.25 15.40
CA SER A 214 -13.33 10.00 14.04
C SER A 214 -13.19 11.29 13.24
N LEU A 215 -14.21 12.16 13.32
CA LEU A 215 -14.21 13.47 12.68
C LEU A 215 -13.15 14.38 13.30
N LYS A 216 -12.93 14.33 14.63
CA LYS A 216 -11.91 15.15 15.29
C LYS A 216 -10.50 14.78 14.82
N ARG A 217 -10.19 13.47 14.74
CA ARG A 217 -8.91 12.99 14.18
C ARG A 217 -8.74 13.45 12.73
N PHE A 218 -9.80 13.34 11.93
CA PHE A 218 -9.76 13.78 10.53
C PHE A 218 -9.52 15.29 10.41
N THR A 219 -10.27 16.11 11.16
CA THR A 219 -10.10 17.56 11.18
C THR A 219 -8.69 17.95 11.62
N GLN A 220 -8.11 17.27 12.61
CA GLN A 220 -6.73 17.49 13.03
C GLN A 220 -5.71 17.14 11.94
N ALA A 221 -5.92 16.03 11.23
CA ALA A 221 -5.02 15.61 10.15
C ALA A 221 -5.03 16.58 8.96
N ILE A 222 -6.21 17.08 8.56
CA ILE A 222 -6.30 18.00 7.41
C ILE A 222 -5.76 19.41 7.69
N ILE A 223 -5.78 19.87 8.95
CA ILE A 223 -5.27 21.20 9.33
C ILE A 223 -3.77 21.21 9.62
N ASP A 224 -3.14 20.04 9.77
CA ASP A 224 -1.71 19.90 10.05
C ASP A 224 -0.85 20.39 8.88
N ASP A 225 0.06 21.31 9.19
CA ASP A 225 0.97 21.94 8.24
C ASP A 225 2.44 21.62 8.45
N SER A 226 2.73 20.77 9.44
CA SER A 226 4.10 20.35 9.75
C SER A 226 4.71 19.44 8.69
N GLN A 227 3.87 18.82 7.85
CA GLN A 227 4.25 17.78 6.89
C GLN A 227 4.29 18.29 5.44
N ASN A 228 5.10 17.64 4.60
CA ASN A 228 5.02 17.82 3.14
C ASN A 228 3.72 17.19 2.57
N ASP A 229 3.40 17.46 1.30
CA ASP A 229 2.11 17.04 0.73
C ASP A 229 1.90 15.52 0.68
N SER A 230 2.96 14.74 0.41
CA SER A 230 2.88 13.27 0.35
C SER A 230 2.66 12.66 1.75
N GLN A 231 3.39 13.16 2.75
CA GLN A 231 3.23 12.75 4.14
C GLN A 231 1.84 13.14 4.67
N TRP A 232 1.41 14.37 4.38
CA TRP A 232 0.08 14.87 4.74
C TRP A 232 -1.02 13.99 4.16
N LEU A 233 -0.95 13.68 2.86
CA LEU A 233 -1.95 12.82 2.20
C LEU A 233 -1.97 11.43 2.85
N SER A 234 -0.80 10.84 3.11
CA SER A 234 -0.68 9.54 3.77
C SER A 234 -1.30 9.57 5.18
N ALA A 235 -1.10 10.64 5.94
CA ALA A 235 -1.69 10.82 7.26
C ALA A 235 -3.22 10.96 7.22
N VAL A 236 -3.75 11.75 6.27
CA VAL A 236 -5.20 11.90 6.07
C VAL A 236 -5.84 10.56 5.69
N VAL A 237 -5.25 9.85 4.73
CA VAL A 237 -5.71 8.53 4.29
C VAL A 237 -5.67 7.52 5.44
N MET A 238 -4.59 7.51 6.23
CA MET A 238 -4.45 6.66 7.41
C MET A 238 -5.56 6.92 8.44
N VAL A 239 -5.90 8.19 8.69
CA VAL A 239 -6.93 8.56 9.67
C VAL A 239 -8.32 8.13 9.22
N ILE A 240 -8.65 8.27 7.93
CA ILE A 240 -9.93 7.83 7.37
C ILE A 240 -10.05 6.30 7.43
N ALA A 241 -8.99 5.60 7.03
CA ALA A 241 -8.99 4.14 7.00
C ALA A 241 -8.78 3.49 8.37
N ASP A 242 -8.30 4.24 9.35
CA ASP A 242 -7.76 3.77 10.63
C ASP A 242 -6.64 2.71 10.47
N LYS A 243 -5.87 2.83 9.39
CA LYS A 243 -4.79 1.90 9.02
C LYS A 243 -3.82 2.56 8.02
N PRO A 244 -2.49 2.45 8.18
CA PRO A 244 -1.54 3.00 7.21
C PRO A 244 -1.68 2.36 5.82
N ALA A 245 -1.72 3.18 4.77
CA ALA A 245 -1.90 2.74 3.38
C ALA A 245 -0.83 1.73 2.93
N GLU A 246 0.40 1.84 3.44
CA GLU A 246 1.50 0.90 3.18
C GLU A 246 1.18 -0.54 3.57
N SER A 247 0.19 -0.76 4.44
CA SER A 247 -0.18 -2.08 4.99
C SER A 247 -1.51 -2.63 4.47
N TRP A 248 -2.13 -1.95 3.52
CA TRP A 248 -3.45 -2.30 2.98
C TRP A 248 -3.41 -3.52 2.08
N SER A 249 -4.49 -4.29 2.03
CA SER A 249 -4.80 -5.18 0.90
C SER A 249 -5.66 -4.46 -0.15
N ASP A 250 -5.97 -5.11 -1.25
CA ASP A 250 -6.87 -4.54 -2.26
C ASP A 250 -8.30 -4.37 -1.71
N GLU A 251 -8.73 -5.24 -0.79
CA GLU A 251 -10.02 -5.09 -0.09
C GLU A 251 -10.05 -3.88 0.84
N ASP A 252 -8.92 -3.55 1.49
CA ASP A 252 -8.81 -2.34 2.30
C ASP A 252 -8.96 -1.07 1.43
N ALA A 253 -8.39 -1.09 0.20
CA ALA A 253 -8.52 0.01 -0.75
C ALA A 253 -9.99 0.22 -1.18
N ILE A 254 -10.76 -0.85 -1.37
CA ILE A 254 -12.21 -0.77 -1.64
C ILE A 254 -12.96 -0.26 -0.41
N ALA A 255 -12.62 -0.76 0.79
CA ALA A 255 -13.26 -0.35 2.03
C ALA A 255 -13.01 1.13 2.38
N PHE A 256 -11.91 1.72 1.87
CA PHE A 256 -11.61 3.14 2.02
C PHE A 256 -12.71 4.04 1.45
N GLU A 257 -13.32 3.71 0.31
CA GLU A 257 -14.39 4.52 -0.29
C GLU A 257 -15.60 4.68 0.65
N VAL A 258 -16.00 3.59 1.30
CA VAL A 258 -17.12 3.59 2.25
C VAL A 258 -16.79 4.42 3.48
N LYS A 259 -15.57 4.28 4.01
CA LYS A 259 -15.09 5.07 5.17
C LYS A 259 -14.98 6.55 4.83
N LEU A 260 -14.49 6.87 3.64
CA LEU A 260 -14.40 8.22 3.11
C LEU A 260 -15.79 8.85 3.03
N ALA A 261 -16.77 8.15 2.44
CA ALA A 261 -18.14 8.65 2.32
C ALA A 261 -18.77 8.97 3.70
N ASP A 262 -18.54 8.15 4.71
CA ASP A 262 -19.04 8.41 6.06
C ASP A 262 -18.38 9.64 6.71
N ILE A 263 -17.05 9.77 6.61
CA ILE A 263 -16.30 10.93 7.11
C ILE A 263 -16.75 12.22 6.40
N VAL A 264 -16.88 12.20 5.07
CA VAL A 264 -17.30 13.35 4.27
C VAL A 264 -18.69 13.79 4.69
N ARG A 265 -19.65 12.87 4.77
CA ARG A 265 -21.02 13.16 5.23
C ARG A 265 -21.03 13.80 6.62
N LYS A 266 -20.27 13.26 7.58
CA LYS A 266 -20.15 13.83 8.94
C LYS A 266 -19.56 15.23 8.91
N PHE A 267 -18.52 15.43 8.11
CA PHE A 267 -17.84 16.70 7.93
C PHE A 267 -18.77 17.77 7.36
N GLU A 268 -19.42 17.49 6.23
CA GLU A 268 -20.33 18.42 5.56
C GLU A 268 -21.56 18.76 6.41
N ASN A 269 -22.08 17.79 7.17
CA ASN A 269 -23.16 18.05 8.11
C ASN A 269 -22.76 19.06 9.19
N LEU A 270 -21.57 18.90 9.78
CA LEU A 270 -21.08 19.82 10.80
C LEU A 270 -20.72 21.19 10.20
N GLU A 271 -20.13 21.21 9.01
CA GLU A 271 -19.78 22.44 8.30
C GLU A 271 -21.02 23.26 7.92
N ALA A 272 -22.09 22.61 7.46
CA ALA A 272 -23.35 23.29 7.16
C ALA A 272 -23.95 23.93 8.41
N ILE A 273 -23.95 23.20 9.54
CA ILE A 273 -24.40 23.75 10.83
C ILE A 273 -23.59 25.01 11.18
N GLN A 274 -22.26 24.95 11.06
CA GLN A 274 -21.41 26.08 11.42
C GLN A 274 -21.58 27.27 10.47
N THR A 275 -21.77 27.02 9.19
CA THR A 275 -22.00 28.06 8.18
C THR A 275 -23.29 28.83 8.46
N GLU A 276 -24.35 28.12 8.86
CA GLU A 276 -25.61 28.76 9.25
C GLU A 276 -25.50 29.51 10.57
N VAL A 277 -24.85 28.94 11.60
CA VAL A 277 -24.59 29.61 12.88
C VAL A 277 -23.86 30.94 12.66
N ASN A 278 -22.82 30.93 11.83
CA ASN A 278 -22.03 32.11 11.50
C ASN A 278 -22.84 33.15 10.71
N SER A 279 -23.63 32.73 9.73
CA SER A 279 -24.39 33.66 8.88
C SER A 279 -25.58 34.30 9.58
N GLN A 280 -26.22 33.61 10.53
CA GLN A 280 -27.34 34.14 11.31
C GLN A 280 -26.90 34.91 12.57
N GLY A 281 -25.59 35.00 12.86
CA GLY A 281 -25.05 35.73 14.01
C GLY A 281 -25.56 35.19 15.35
N ILE A 282 -25.76 33.87 15.42
CA ILE A 282 -26.41 33.23 16.56
C ILE A 282 -25.50 33.30 17.79
N GLN A 283 -26.04 33.81 18.89
CA GLN A 283 -25.33 34.08 20.13
C GLN A 283 -24.95 32.77 20.87
N GLU A 284 -24.01 32.89 21.80
CA GLU A 284 -23.72 31.83 22.78
C GLU A 284 -24.99 31.46 23.55
N GLY A 285 -25.29 30.15 23.68
CA GLY A 285 -26.47 29.64 24.38
C GLY A 285 -27.59 29.07 23.47
N VAL A 286 -27.44 29.14 22.14
CA VAL A 286 -28.35 28.48 21.19
C VAL A 286 -27.69 27.25 20.60
N THR A 287 -28.36 26.10 20.70
CA THR A 287 -27.91 24.86 20.07
C THR A 287 -28.56 24.68 18.71
N ALA A 288 -27.73 24.33 17.72
CA ALA A 288 -28.15 24.07 16.36
C ALA A 288 -28.19 22.56 16.11
N ARG A 289 -29.30 22.05 15.58
CA ARG A 289 -29.45 20.64 15.20
C ARG A 289 -29.94 20.54 13.76
N ARG A 290 -29.29 19.68 12.98
CA ARG A 290 -29.72 19.33 11.62
C ARG A 290 -30.54 18.05 11.66
N ILE A 291 -31.76 18.11 11.12
CA ILE A 291 -32.66 16.95 10.98
C ILE A 291 -32.80 16.63 9.49
N THR A 292 -32.47 15.39 9.12
CA THR A 292 -32.67 14.87 7.76
C THR A 292 -33.63 13.68 7.82
N VAL A 293 -34.65 13.71 6.97
CA VAL A 293 -35.67 12.66 6.88
C VAL A 293 -35.81 12.23 5.43
N THR A 294 -35.52 10.95 5.18
CA THR A 294 -35.63 10.34 3.85
C THR A 294 -36.91 9.50 3.80
N ARG A 295 -37.77 9.78 2.83
CA ARG A 295 -39.04 9.07 2.60
C ARG A 295 -38.84 7.81 1.76
N ASP A 296 -39.88 6.99 1.69
CA ASP A 296 -39.91 5.77 0.87
C ASP A 296 -39.85 6.06 -0.64
N ASP A 297 -40.27 7.25 -1.06
CA ASP A 297 -40.11 7.76 -2.43
C ASP A 297 -38.69 8.29 -2.72
N GLY A 298 -37.78 8.22 -1.74
CA GLY A 298 -36.40 8.69 -1.84
C GLY A 298 -36.23 10.21 -1.68
N LYS A 299 -37.30 10.99 -1.45
CA LYS A 299 -37.16 12.43 -1.19
C LYS A 299 -36.59 12.66 0.20
N GLU A 300 -35.59 13.54 0.26
CA GLU A 300 -35.01 14.00 1.52
C GLU A 300 -35.54 15.37 1.90
N THR A 301 -36.01 15.50 3.13
CA THR A 301 -36.32 16.79 3.76
C THR A 301 -35.25 17.12 4.79
N LEU A 302 -34.59 18.26 4.61
CA LEU A 302 -33.55 18.76 5.49
C LEU A 302 -34.06 20.02 6.19
N ARG A 303 -33.99 20.02 7.53
CA ARG A 303 -34.37 21.18 8.34
C ARG A 303 -33.35 21.44 9.43
N MET A 304 -33.03 22.71 9.58
CA MET A 304 -32.19 23.22 10.65
C MET A 304 -33.07 23.72 11.79
N VAL A 305 -32.79 23.25 13.00
CA VAL A 305 -33.58 23.52 14.20
C VAL A 305 -32.68 24.23 15.20
N TRP A 306 -33.15 25.39 15.63
CA TRP A 306 -32.48 26.24 16.61
C TRP A 306 -33.21 26.11 17.95
N ILE A 307 -32.48 25.70 18.98
CA ILE A 307 -33.02 25.45 20.30
C ILE A 307 -32.22 26.31 21.29
N ASP A 308 -32.88 27.34 21.80
CA ASP A 308 -32.39 28.11 22.96
C ASP A 308 -32.84 27.44 24.28
N ASP A 309 -32.25 27.84 25.41
CA ASP A 309 -32.52 27.26 26.73
C ASP A 309 -34.01 27.32 27.14
N THR A 310 -34.76 28.32 26.66
CA THR A 310 -36.19 28.45 26.97
C THR A 310 -37.03 27.46 26.17
N ARG A 311 -36.78 27.38 24.86
CA ARG A 311 -37.43 26.43 23.95
C ARG A 311 -37.04 24.99 24.24
N GLU A 312 -35.84 24.74 24.75
CA GLU A 312 -35.42 23.40 25.14
C GLU A 312 -36.30 22.85 26.26
N LYS A 313 -36.53 23.66 27.31
CA LYS A 313 -37.39 23.27 28.43
C LYS A 313 -38.85 23.07 28.01
N GLU A 314 -39.40 24.01 27.23
CA GLU A 314 -40.78 23.88 26.71
C GLU A 314 -40.93 22.64 25.82
N ALA A 315 -39.96 22.38 24.93
CA ALA A 315 -39.96 21.21 24.09
C ALA A 315 -39.86 19.92 24.91
N GLU A 316 -39.02 19.89 25.95
CA GLU A 316 -38.84 18.72 26.80
C GLU A 316 -40.10 18.38 27.61
N GLU A 317 -40.83 19.38 28.11
CA GLU A 317 -42.13 19.18 28.75
C GLU A 317 -43.16 18.55 27.79
N LEU A 318 -43.27 19.06 26.56
CA LEU A 318 -44.16 18.51 25.54
C LEU A 318 -43.77 17.09 25.12
N VAL A 319 -42.46 16.83 24.97
CA VAL A 319 -41.95 15.48 24.68
C VAL A 319 -42.31 14.52 25.81
N ASN A 320 -42.18 14.93 27.07
CA ASN A 320 -42.55 14.10 28.23
C ASN A 320 -44.05 13.78 28.28
N GLN A 321 -44.92 14.72 27.88
CA GLN A 321 -46.36 14.46 27.74
C GLN A 321 -46.64 13.41 26.66
N ILE A 322 -46.03 13.53 25.49
CA ILE A 322 -46.17 12.56 24.39
C ILE A 322 -45.64 11.18 24.83
N LEU A 323 -44.46 11.12 25.46
CA LEU A 323 -43.89 9.87 25.96
C LEU A 323 -44.77 9.20 27.02
N THR A 324 -45.49 9.98 27.82
CA THR A 324 -46.44 9.45 28.80
C THR A 324 -47.64 8.79 28.12
N GLN A 325 -48.15 9.36 27.02
CA GLN A 325 -49.23 8.75 26.22
C GLN A 325 -48.77 7.47 25.48
N LEU A 326 -47.46 7.36 25.20
CA LEU A 326 -46.85 6.19 24.55
C LEU A 326 -46.40 5.10 25.54
N LYS A 327 -46.65 5.27 26.85
CA LYS A 327 -46.42 4.22 27.85
C LYS A 327 -47.31 3.01 27.54
N GLY A 328 -46.69 1.84 27.38
CA GLY A 328 -47.37 0.59 27.01
C GLY A 328 -47.38 0.29 25.50
N CYS A 329 -47.08 1.25 24.63
CA CYS A 329 -46.89 1.00 23.20
C CYS A 329 -45.58 0.23 22.95
N ASP A 330 -45.60 -0.65 21.96
CA ASP A 330 -44.40 -1.35 21.50
C ASP A 330 -43.45 -0.41 20.74
N ARG A 331 -42.21 -0.87 20.54
CA ARG A 331 -41.16 -0.06 19.90
C ARG A 331 -41.57 0.39 18.48
N LYS A 332 -42.21 -0.48 17.70
CA LYS A 332 -42.62 -0.18 16.32
C LYS A 332 -43.65 0.94 16.28
N LEU A 333 -44.65 0.92 17.16
CA LEU A 333 -45.65 2.00 17.21
C LEU A 333 -45.01 3.34 17.63
N ARG A 334 -44.05 3.34 18.56
CA ARG A 334 -43.33 4.58 18.94
C ARG A 334 -42.51 5.15 17.77
N GLU A 335 -41.80 4.31 17.02
CA GLU A 335 -41.06 4.70 15.82
C GLU A 335 -42.01 5.25 14.73
N ALA A 336 -43.17 4.62 14.54
CA ALA A 336 -44.19 5.10 13.59
C ALA A 336 -44.79 6.46 13.99
N VAL A 337 -45.03 6.69 15.29
CA VAL A 337 -45.49 7.99 15.80
C VAL A 337 -44.43 9.07 15.55
N LEU A 338 -43.15 8.79 15.80
CA LEU A 338 -42.05 9.72 15.51
C LEU A 338 -41.98 10.07 14.02
N ALA A 339 -42.08 9.08 13.13
CA ALA A 339 -42.11 9.30 11.69
C ALA A 339 -43.29 10.19 11.27
N LYS A 340 -44.50 9.92 11.79
CA LYS A 340 -45.70 10.71 11.47
C LYS A 340 -45.68 12.12 12.05
N LEU A 341 -45.12 12.33 13.24
CA LEU A 341 -44.90 13.66 13.79
C LEU A 341 -43.93 14.45 12.91
N THR A 342 -42.85 13.82 12.49
CA THR A 342 -41.83 14.44 11.66
C THR A 342 -42.39 14.83 10.28
N GLU A 343 -43.15 13.95 9.63
CA GLU A 343 -43.86 14.27 8.37
C GLU A 343 -44.84 15.44 8.53
N LYS A 344 -45.58 15.52 9.64
CA LYS A 344 -46.55 16.60 9.86
C LYS A 344 -45.90 17.95 10.14
N ILE A 345 -44.73 17.97 10.80
CA ILE A 345 -44.04 19.20 11.19
C ILE A 345 -43.14 19.73 10.05
N LEU A 346 -42.54 18.82 9.26
CA LEU A 346 -41.60 19.19 8.21
C LEU A 346 -42.22 19.32 6.81
N ASN A 347 -43.49 18.94 6.61
CA ASN A 347 -44.24 19.19 5.37
C ASN A 347 -44.59 20.67 5.18
#